data_AF-K5WBZ2-F1
#
_entry.id   AF-K5WBZ2-F1
#
_cell.length_a   1.000
_cell.length_b   1.000
_cell.length_c   1.000
_cell.angle_alpha   90.00
_cell.angle_beta   90.00
_cell.angle_gamma   90.00
#
_symmetry.space_group_name_H-M   'P 1'
#
loop_
_entity.id
_entity.type
_entity.pdbx_description
1 polymer ?
#
loop_
_entity_poly.entity_id
_entity_poly.type
_entity_poly.pdbx_seq_one_letter_code
_entity_poly.pdbx_strand_id
1 'polypeptide(L)'
;MPLLVCEEIGCVGSAVRGKACLLCRRRLCSEHLKPQVHRCPDWQNNNEIDAWEVASEHATRDEISALAAAIDIQALERQASLLRGGVSCSVTPLKYDPETIHKVMGGMNYHIIIRFLDGIEWICRIRRNNASSPPQEVQNAILLSEVATLRFLTSTEVPAPKVHGYATFGDGNPVGMGYILMNKLQGRPLDLHEATPEQKRRFMSQFADIFAELSAHPFPTIGCLLSSASGNVSVGPIVTETTIRTAGNQVIFAGPFSSARFYRLHVLELVLELIRQEEIYIDRPLDAYLVHRALLDNLSSLVGADTNCGPGFYLKHMDDKGDHILVDTEFNIVGIIDWECAQTVPKSEAFASPLFMLDVSEYYSGNNSLSDTEELFIETLQQKQYLELAALVSFGRVQHRIMHCVNGALDDPEFPNVFMTLLRLLLGESNMVMDSWDSWRADSLARYCEDPDVHALFLEPGPAN
;
A
#
# COMPACT_ATOMS: atom_id res chain seq x y z
N MET A 1 9.50 -12.18 -19.56
CA MET A 1 10.61 -11.43 -18.93
C MET A 1 10.08 -10.89 -17.64
N PRO A 2 10.80 -11.02 -16.53
CA PRO A 2 10.31 -10.61 -15.21
C PRO A 2 10.16 -9.09 -15.12
N LEU A 3 9.41 -8.61 -14.13
CA LEU A 3 9.26 -7.16 -13.90
C LEU A 3 10.60 -6.52 -13.53
N LEU A 4 11.38 -7.24 -12.72
CA LEU A 4 12.72 -6.87 -12.29
C LEU A 4 13.66 -8.04 -12.58
N VAL A 5 14.86 -7.75 -13.09
CA VAL A 5 15.88 -8.77 -13.38
C VAL A 5 16.93 -8.74 -12.27
N CYS A 6 17.46 -9.90 -11.90
CA CYS A 6 18.57 -10.00 -10.96
C CYS A 6 19.82 -9.26 -11.50
N GLU A 7 20.43 -8.45 -10.65
CA GLU A 7 21.60 -7.63 -10.97
C GLU A 7 22.94 -8.30 -10.63
N GLU A 8 22.91 -9.60 -10.30
CA GLU A 8 24.13 -10.40 -10.17
C GLU A 8 24.70 -10.73 -11.56
N ILE A 9 26.03 -10.66 -11.69
CA ILE A 9 26.70 -10.73 -13.00
C ILE A 9 26.41 -12.08 -13.67
N GLY A 10 25.83 -12.03 -14.87
CA GLY A 10 25.51 -13.23 -15.65
C GLY A 10 24.23 -13.94 -15.24
N CYS A 11 23.50 -13.43 -14.24
CA CYS A 11 22.18 -13.94 -13.88
C CYS A 11 21.11 -13.42 -14.85
N VAL A 12 20.15 -14.28 -15.20
CA VAL A 12 18.96 -13.92 -15.98
C VAL A 12 17.65 -14.20 -15.22
N GLY A 13 17.77 -14.54 -13.93
CA GLY A 13 16.64 -14.83 -13.06
C GLY A 13 15.83 -13.59 -12.70
N SER A 14 14.59 -13.81 -12.29
CA SER A 14 13.70 -12.78 -11.77
C SER A 14 14.23 -12.25 -10.44
N ALA A 15 14.32 -10.93 -10.28
CA ALA A 15 14.56 -10.36 -8.97
C ALA A 15 13.29 -10.42 -8.13
N VAL A 16 13.46 -10.66 -6.83
CA VAL A 16 12.35 -10.78 -5.90
C VAL A 16 11.79 -9.39 -5.59
N ARG A 17 10.50 -9.19 -5.82
CA ARG A 17 9.80 -7.94 -5.58
C ARG A 17 9.83 -7.62 -4.09
N GLY A 18 10.00 -6.34 -3.75
CA GLY A 18 10.06 -5.87 -2.36
C GLY A 18 11.29 -6.31 -1.54
N LYS A 19 12.20 -7.12 -2.08
CA LYS A 19 13.42 -7.62 -1.36
C LYS A 19 14.72 -7.05 -1.94
N ALA A 20 14.68 -5.92 -2.64
CA ALA A 20 15.88 -5.23 -3.12
C ALA A 20 16.74 -4.76 -1.94
N CYS A 21 18.06 -4.95 -2.00
CA CYS A 21 18.95 -4.51 -0.94
C CYS A 21 19.32 -3.05 -1.14
N LEU A 22 18.86 -2.16 -0.25
CA LEU A 22 19.20 -0.73 -0.28
C LEU A 22 20.67 -0.47 0.06
N LEU A 23 21.33 -1.36 0.82
CA LEU A 23 22.73 -1.21 1.22
C LEU A 23 23.68 -1.35 0.03
N CYS A 24 23.55 -2.42 -0.76
CA CYS A 24 24.34 -2.61 -1.99
C CYS A 24 23.65 -2.08 -3.26
N ARG A 25 22.41 -1.60 -3.15
CA ARG A 25 21.58 -1.08 -4.25
C ARG A 25 21.35 -2.10 -5.37
N ARG A 26 21.18 -3.37 -5.01
CA ARG A 26 20.96 -4.46 -5.96
C ARG A 26 19.61 -5.14 -5.76
N ARG A 27 19.00 -5.47 -6.89
CA ARG A 27 17.84 -6.34 -7.02
C ARG A 27 18.34 -7.76 -7.28
N LEU A 28 17.97 -8.70 -6.41
CA LEU A 28 18.54 -10.05 -6.42
C LEU A 28 17.41 -11.08 -6.55
N CYS A 29 17.69 -12.20 -7.25
CA CYS A 29 16.79 -13.35 -7.25
C CYS A 29 16.88 -14.12 -5.93
N SER A 30 15.96 -15.06 -5.73
CA SER A 30 15.91 -16.00 -4.60
C SER A 30 17.28 -16.60 -4.25
N GLU A 31 17.99 -17.14 -5.24
CA GLU A 31 19.31 -17.76 -5.06
C GLU A 31 20.40 -16.77 -4.62
N HIS A 32 20.39 -15.57 -5.19
CA HIS A 32 21.40 -14.55 -4.88
C HIS A 32 21.07 -13.74 -3.63
N LEU A 33 19.85 -13.83 -3.10
CA LEU A 33 19.49 -13.30 -1.79
C LEU A 33 20.00 -14.16 -0.64
N LYS A 34 20.32 -15.44 -0.90
CA LYS A 34 20.77 -16.34 0.16
C LYS A 34 22.05 -15.83 0.83
N PRO A 35 22.22 -16.03 2.16
CA PRO A 35 23.36 -15.51 2.91
C PRO A 35 24.74 -15.96 2.40
N GLN A 36 24.82 -17.06 1.63
CA GLN A 36 26.10 -17.51 1.07
C GLN A 36 26.60 -16.58 -0.05
N VAL A 37 25.68 -15.90 -0.74
CA VAL A 37 25.96 -14.98 -1.85
C VAL A 37 25.83 -13.53 -1.38
N HIS A 38 24.71 -13.16 -0.77
CA HIS A 38 24.44 -11.81 -0.30
C HIS A 38 24.96 -11.62 1.12
N ARG A 39 25.93 -10.71 1.28
CA ARG A 39 26.66 -10.49 2.54
C ARG A 39 26.49 -9.09 3.12
N CYS A 40 25.49 -8.34 2.67
CA CYS A 40 25.16 -7.10 3.38
C CYS A 40 24.64 -7.47 4.78
N PRO A 41 24.99 -6.67 5.80
CA PRO A 41 24.51 -6.92 7.16
C PRO A 41 22.98 -6.90 7.19
N ASP A 42 22.40 -7.73 8.06
CA ASP A 42 20.96 -7.85 8.24
C ASP A 42 20.51 -7.23 9.57
N TRP A 43 19.48 -6.37 9.51
CA TRP A 43 18.89 -5.74 10.69
C TRP A 43 18.15 -6.74 11.58
N GLN A 44 17.70 -7.87 11.02
CA GLN A 44 17.05 -8.95 11.76
C GLN A 44 18.05 -9.79 12.55
N ASN A 45 19.34 -9.71 12.22
CA ASN A 45 20.40 -10.39 12.94
C ASN A 45 20.98 -9.46 14.02
N ASN A 46 20.67 -9.76 15.29
CA ASN A 46 21.16 -8.99 16.44
C ASN A 46 22.69 -8.85 16.49
N ASN A 47 23.45 -9.75 15.88
CA ASN A 47 24.92 -9.66 15.83
C ASN A 47 25.44 -8.72 14.74
N GLU A 48 24.58 -8.29 13.82
CA GLU A 48 24.92 -7.45 12.68
C GLU A 48 24.26 -6.07 12.74
N ILE A 49 23.43 -5.80 13.75
CA ILE A 49 22.66 -4.55 13.86
C ILE A 49 23.54 -3.29 13.78
N ASP A 50 24.66 -3.25 14.51
CA ASP A 50 25.59 -2.11 14.48
C ASP A 50 26.20 -1.91 13.07
N ALA A 51 26.54 -3.02 12.40
CA ALA A 51 27.08 -2.98 11.04
C ALA A 51 26.00 -2.54 10.03
N TRP A 52 24.76 -2.99 10.23
CA TRP A 52 23.61 -2.59 9.45
C TRP A 52 23.31 -1.10 9.60
N GLU A 53 23.29 -0.57 10.83
CA GLU A 53 23.02 0.84 11.09
C GLU A 53 24.02 1.74 10.35
N VAL A 54 25.31 1.44 10.47
CA VAL A 54 26.38 2.18 9.76
C VAL A 54 26.22 2.09 8.24
N ALA A 55 25.94 0.90 7.71
CA ALA A 55 25.76 0.71 6.27
C ALA A 55 24.49 1.40 5.76
N SER A 56 23.40 1.35 6.52
CA SER A 56 22.10 1.96 6.21
C SER A 56 22.20 3.48 6.21
N GLU A 57 22.91 4.06 7.19
CA GLU A 57 23.20 5.48 7.24
C GLU A 57 23.98 5.93 5.99
N HIS A 58 25.02 5.19 5.62
CA HIS A 58 25.84 5.48 4.44
C HIS A 58 25.01 5.38 3.15
N ALA A 59 24.23 4.31 2.98
CA ALA A 59 23.38 4.11 1.82
C ALA A 59 22.32 5.22 1.68
N THR A 60 21.69 5.61 2.79
CA THR A 60 20.70 6.69 2.82
C THR A 60 21.34 8.04 2.46
N ARG A 61 22.52 8.35 3.02
CA ARG A 61 23.26 9.58 2.72
C ARG A 61 23.60 9.70 1.24
N ASP A 62 24.05 8.61 0.64
CA ASP A 62 24.36 8.56 -0.78
C ASP A 62 23.10 8.71 -1.65
N GLU A 63 21.99 8.04 -1.29
CA GLU A 63 20.71 8.18 -1.98
C GLU A 63 20.25 9.65 -1.98
N ILE A 64 20.27 10.30 -0.82
CA ILE A 64 19.88 11.71 -0.71
C ILE A 64 20.82 12.62 -1.49
N SER A 65 22.11 12.33 -1.51
CA SER A 65 23.09 13.11 -2.28
C SER A 65 22.85 12.97 -3.79
N ALA A 66 22.54 11.75 -4.26
CA ALA A 66 22.18 11.49 -5.64
C ALA A 66 20.86 12.16 -6.03
N LEU A 67 19.85 12.09 -5.15
CA LEU A 67 18.56 12.76 -5.35
C LEU A 67 18.73 14.28 -5.41
N ALA A 68 19.51 14.87 -4.51
CA ALA A 68 19.81 16.30 -4.50
C ALA A 68 20.52 16.74 -5.79
N ALA A 69 21.43 15.92 -6.32
CA ALA A 69 22.13 16.19 -7.57
C ALA A 69 21.24 16.05 -8.82
N ALA A 70 20.20 15.22 -8.76
CA ALA A 70 19.26 14.99 -9.87
C ALA A 70 18.18 16.08 -10.00
N ILE A 71 17.96 16.88 -8.96
CA ILE A 71 16.90 17.89 -8.92
C ILE A 71 17.44 19.27 -9.32
N ASP A 72 16.87 19.87 -10.37
CA ASP A 72 17.07 21.30 -10.65
C ASP A 72 16.14 22.14 -9.75
N ILE A 73 16.72 22.63 -8.64
CA ILE A 73 16.02 23.47 -7.67
C ILE A 73 15.54 24.79 -8.29
N GLN A 74 16.30 25.37 -9.21
CA GLN A 74 15.90 26.62 -9.86
C GLN A 74 14.72 26.39 -10.80
N ALA A 75 14.68 25.25 -11.50
CA ALA A 75 13.53 24.85 -12.30
C ALA A 75 12.30 24.64 -11.42
N LEU A 76 12.46 24.01 -10.25
CA LEU A 76 11.38 23.82 -9.29
C LEU A 76 10.84 25.16 -8.78
N GLU A 77 11.71 26.10 -8.41
CA GLU A 77 11.32 27.46 -7.97
C GLU A 77 10.59 28.23 -9.09
N ARG A 78 11.10 28.19 -10.32
CA ARG A 78 10.45 28.82 -11.48
C ARG A 78 9.05 28.25 -11.71
N GLN A 79 8.90 26.93 -11.64
CA GLN A 79 7.62 26.27 -11.86
C GLN A 79 6.62 26.58 -10.74
N ALA A 80 7.06 26.50 -9.48
CA ALA A 80 6.23 26.81 -8.32
C ALA A 80 5.78 28.28 -8.34
N SER A 81 6.71 29.20 -8.67
CA SER A 81 6.41 30.62 -8.84
C SER A 81 5.39 30.87 -9.95
N LEU A 82 5.57 30.24 -11.12
CA LEU A 82 4.63 30.36 -12.24
C LEU A 82 3.22 29.91 -11.86
N LEU A 83 3.10 28.75 -11.21
CA LEU A 83 1.82 28.21 -10.75
C LEU A 83 1.16 29.05 -9.66
N ARG A 84 1.95 29.87 -8.94
CA ARG A 84 1.48 30.84 -7.96
C ARG A 84 1.40 32.27 -8.51
N GLY A 85 1.16 32.44 -9.81
CA GLY A 85 0.96 33.75 -10.43
C GLY A 85 2.18 34.67 -10.40
N GLY A 86 3.39 34.10 -10.37
CA GLY A 86 4.66 34.83 -10.40
C GLY A 86 5.18 35.25 -9.02
N VAL A 87 4.57 34.81 -7.91
CA VAL A 87 5.10 35.07 -6.57
C VAL A 87 6.42 34.32 -6.39
N SER A 88 7.50 35.03 -6.07
CA SER A 88 8.80 34.39 -5.83
C SER A 88 8.74 33.45 -4.64
N CYS A 89 9.54 32.39 -4.70
CA CYS A 89 9.67 31.41 -3.63
C CYS A 89 11.13 31.04 -3.38
N SER A 90 11.35 30.36 -2.28
CA SER A 90 12.60 29.73 -1.93
C SER A 90 12.37 28.27 -1.58
N VAL A 91 13.29 27.42 -2.01
CA VAL A 91 13.29 26.00 -1.70
C VAL A 91 14.41 25.69 -0.72
N THR A 92 14.11 24.95 0.35
CA THR A 92 15.16 24.41 1.22
C THR A 92 15.93 23.33 0.46
N PRO A 93 17.26 23.47 0.29
CA PRO A 93 18.06 22.45 -0.39
C PRO A 93 17.97 21.10 0.31
N LEU A 94 17.92 20.01 -0.47
CA LEU A 94 17.97 18.67 0.08
C LEU A 94 19.34 18.44 0.68
N LYS A 95 19.37 18.01 1.94
CA LYS A 95 20.59 17.66 2.64
C LYS A 95 20.30 16.47 3.53
N TYR A 96 21.21 15.50 3.52
CA TYR A 96 21.18 14.44 4.51
C TYR A 96 21.47 15.02 5.90
N ASP A 97 20.52 14.82 6.81
CA ASP A 97 20.64 15.15 8.22
C ASP A 97 19.98 14.02 9.04
N PRO A 98 20.76 13.22 9.79
CA PRO A 98 20.22 12.07 10.51
C PRO A 98 19.15 12.46 11.54
N GLU A 99 19.20 13.68 12.09
CA GLU A 99 18.25 14.14 13.10
C GLU A 99 16.88 14.53 12.53
N THR A 100 16.81 14.84 11.24
CA THR A 100 15.60 15.39 10.62
C THR A 100 15.11 14.64 9.38
N ILE A 101 15.90 13.70 8.84
CA ILE A 101 15.57 12.97 7.62
C ILE A 101 14.21 12.26 7.69
N HIS A 102 13.88 11.65 8.83
CA HIS A 102 12.60 10.96 9.06
C HIS A 102 11.38 11.91 9.02
N LYS A 103 11.58 13.23 9.12
CA LYS A 103 10.50 14.24 9.05
C LYS A 103 10.18 14.65 7.62
N VAL A 104 11.11 14.40 6.69
CA VAL A 104 11.02 14.85 5.29
C VAL A 104 11.09 13.70 4.30
N MET A 105 11.38 12.47 4.75
CA MET A 105 11.56 11.31 3.89
C MET A 105 10.65 10.18 4.36
N GLY A 106 9.76 9.73 3.49
CA GLY A 106 8.97 8.51 3.66
C GLY A 106 9.51 7.37 2.79
N GLY A 107 8.79 6.24 2.74
CA GLY A 107 9.21 5.04 2.00
C GLY A 107 9.46 5.29 0.51
N MET A 108 8.59 6.05 -0.16
CA MET A 108 8.68 6.29 -1.61
C MET A 108 8.91 7.75 -2.01
N ASN A 109 8.78 8.68 -1.07
CA ASN A 109 8.78 10.11 -1.36
C ASN A 109 9.75 10.88 -0.45
N TYR A 110 10.36 11.91 -1.02
CA TYR A 110 11.05 12.97 -0.28
C TYR A 110 10.25 14.26 -0.38
N HIS A 111 10.08 14.96 0.73
CA HIS A 111 9.24 16.16 0.85
C HIS A 111 10.10 17.41 0.98
N ILE A 112 9.94 18.30 0.02
CA ILE A 112 10.63 19.60 0.00
C ILE A 112 9.61 20.69 0.34
N ILE A 113 9.95 21.55 1.29
CA ILE A 113 9.13 22.72 1.62
C ILE A 113 9.49 23.86 0.67
N ILE A 114 8.49 24.42 0.01
CA ILE A 114 8.59 25.63 -0.80
C ILE A 114 7.94 26.78 -0.02
N ARG A 115 8.71 27.83 0.24
CA ARG A 115 8.23 29.01 0.99
C ARG A 115 8.11 30.20 0.04
N PHE A 116 6.90 30.70 -0.11
CA PHE A 116 6.61 31.88 -0.93
C PHE A 116 6.78 33.16 -0.13
N LEU A 117 7.08 34.27 -0.82
CA LEU A 117 7.25 35.59 -0.18
C LEU A 117 5.99 36.11 0.51
N ASP A 118 4.81 35.60 0.11
CA ASP A 118 3.53 35.93 0.74
C ASP A 118 3.26 35.12 2.03
N GLY A 119 4.23 34.31 2.47
CA GLY A 119 4.14 33.50 3.70
C GLY A 119 3.43 32.16 3.53
N ILE A 120 2.93 31.85 2.33
CA ILE A 120 2.32 30.54 2.06
C ILE A 120 3.40 29.49 1.80
N GLU A 121 3.10 28.26 2.21
CA GLU A 121 3.99 27.12 2.05
C GLU A 121 3.32 26.02 1.23
N TRP A 122 4.08 25.46 0.29
CA TRP A 122 3.72 24.23 -0.42
C TRP A 122 4.70 23.11 -0.04
N ILE A 123 4.24 21.88 -0.21
CA ILE A 123 5.10 20.69 -0.24
C ILE A 123 5.28 20.30 -1.70
N CYS A 124 6.53 20.06 -2.09
CA CYS A 124 6.87 19.30 -3.27
C CYS A 124 7.20 17.87 -2.85
N ARG A 125 6.36 16.92 -3.24
CA ARG A 125 6.61 15.49 -3.06
C ARG A 125 7.41 14.99 -4.25
N ILE A 126 8.69 14.68 -4.03
CA ILE A 126 9.57 14.10 -5.02
C ILE A 126 9.57 12.59 -4.87
N ARG A 127 9.41 11.86 -5.98
CA ARG A 127 9.54 10.41 -6.00
C ARG A 127 11.00 10.00 -5.84
N ARG A 128 11.27 9.16 -4.85
CA ARG A 128 12.59 8.52 -4.67
C ARG A 128 12.80 7.50 -5.80
N ASN A 129 14.02 7.41 -6.30
CA ASN A 129 14.39 6.43 -7.31
C ASN A 129 15.64 5.67 -6.87
N ASN A 130 15.45 4.46 -6.33
CA ASN A 130 16.51 3.60 -5.81
C ASN A 130 16.23 2.13 -6.19
N ALA A 131 17.00 1.19 -5.63
CA ALA A 131 16.91 -0.23 -5.99
C ALA A 131 15.55 -0.89 -5.68
N SER A 132 14.78 -0.35 -4.73
CA SER A 132 13.43 -0.83 -4.43
C SER A 132 12.34 -0.11 -5.22
N SER A 133 12.68 0.86 -6.06
CA SER A 133 11.70 1.57 -6.88
C SER A 133 11.24 0.68 -8.05
N PRO A 134 9.93 0.66 -8.36
CA PRO A 134 9.43 -0.04 -9.53
C PRO A 134 9.92 0.63 -10.83
N PRO A 135 9.72 0.01 -12.00
CA PRO A 135 10.06 0.64 -13.27
C PRO A 135 9.43 2.03 -13.43
N GLN A 136 10.10 2.92 -14.16
CA GLN A 136 9.69 4.32 -14.32
C GLN A 136 8.24 4.48 -14.82
N GLU A 137 7.79 3.60 -15.71
CA GLU A 137 6.40 3.57 -16.20
C GLU A 137 5.39 3.38 -15.05
N VAL A 138 5.70 2.49 -14.11
CA VAL A 138 4.90 2.23 -12.90
C VAL A 138 4.94 3.42 -11.95
N GLN A 139 6.12 3.99 -11.71
CA GLN A 139 6.25 5.19 -10.86
C GLN A 139 5.41 6.35 -11.40
N ASN A 140 5.40 6.55 -12.72
CA ASN A 140 4.60 7.56 -13.40
C ASN A 140 3.10 7.27 -13.27
N ALA A 141 2.67 6.02 -13.45
CA ALA A 141 1.27 5.62 -13.29
C ALA A 141 0.76 5.89 -11.86
N ILE A 142 1.56 5.54 -10.84
CA ILE A 142 1.22 5.81 -9.43
C ILE A 142 1.10 7.31 -9.16
N LEU A 143 2.07 8.12 -9.62
CA LEU A 143 2.04 9.58 -9.46
C LEU A 143 0.79 10.19 -10.11
N LEU A 144 0.48 9.79 -11.33
CA LEU A 144 -0.70 10.29 -12.05
C LEU A 144 -2.01 9.88 -11.36
N SER A 145 -2.05 8.66 -10.82
CA SER A 145 -3.19 8.18 -10.04
C SER A 145 -3.40 9.00 -8.78
N GLU A 146 -2.34 9.25 -8.02
CA GLU A 146 -2.42 10.06 -6.80
C GLU A 146 -2.91 11.49 -7.11
N VAL A 147 -2.40 12.12 -8.17
CA VAL A 147 -2.87 13.44 -8.61
C VAL A 147 -4.36 13.41 -8.95
N ALA A 148 -4.83 12.36 -9.63
CA ALA A 148 -6.24 12.20 -9.96
C ALA A 148 -7.11 12.04 -8.72
N THR A 149 -6.65 11.25 -7.73
CA THR A 149 -7.32 11.08 -6.44
C THR A 149 -7.40 12.40 -5.68
N LEU A 150 -6.29 13.12 -5.53
CA LEU A 150 -6.31 14.41 -4.82
C LEU A 150 -7.21 15.43 -5.50
N ARG A 151 -7.26 15.45 -6.85
CA ARG A 151 -8.20 16.30 -7.60
C ARG A 151 -9.66 15.90 -7.37
N PHE A 152 -9.97 14.61 -7.38
CA PHE A 152 -11.30 14.12 -7.06
C PHE A 152 -11.75 14.60 -5.67
N LEU A 153 -10.87 14.48 -4.66
CA LEU A 153 -11.18 14.88 -3.29
C LEU A 153 -11.49 16.38 -3.16
N THR A 154 -10.96 17.24 -4.05
CA THR A 154 -11.35 18.66 -4.05
C THR A 154 -12.81 18.93 -4.43
N SER A 155 -13.51 17.94 -4.99
CA SER A 155 -14.96 17.99 -5.24
C SER A 155 -15.80 17.34 -4.14
N THR A 156 -15.16 16.95 -3.04
CA THR A 156 -15.79 16.32 -1.87
C THR A 156 -15.51 17.15 -0.62
N GLU A 157 -16.18 16.82 0.48
CA GLU A 157 -15.89 17.41 1.80
C GLU A 157 -14.71 16.74 2.54
N VAL A 158 -14.04 15.77 1.91
CA VAL A 158 -12.86 15.10 2.50
C VAL A 158 -11.68 16.07 2.54
N PRO A 159 -11.09 16.35 3.73
CA PRO A 159 -9.97 17.27 3.82
C PRO A 159 -8.73 16.64 3.20
N ALA A 160 -8.27 17.13 2.05
CA ALA A 160 -7.08 16.64 1.36
C ALA A 160 -6.21 17.80 0.83
N PRO A 161 -4.90 17.60 0.60
CA PRO A 161 -4.05 18.65 0.06
C PRO A 161 -4.42 18.96 -1.41
N LYS A 162 -4.59 20.25 -1.71
CA LYS A 162 -4.82 20.70 -3.10
C LYS A 162 -3.54 20.60 -3.91
N VAL A 163 -3.61 19.94 -5.07
CA VAL A 163 -2.54 19.89 -6.07
C VAL A 163 -2.49 21.19 -6.87
N HIS A 164 -1.30 21.78 -6.97
CA HIS A 164 -1.02 22.98 -7.78
C HIS A 164 -0.33 22.65 -9.10
N GLY A 165 0.46 21.58 -9.14
CA GLY A 165 1.15 21.11 -10.33
C GLY A 165 1.83 19.77 -10.09
N TYR A 166 2.26 19.12 -11.16
CA TYR A 166 2.99 17.86 -11.10
C TYR A 166 3.76 17.65 -12.39
N ALA A 167 4.75 16.78 -12.36
CA ALA A 167 5.40 16.25 -13.56
C ALA A 167 5.81 14.80 -13.33
N THR A 168 5.68 13.97 -14.36
CA THR A 168 6.19 12.60 -14.37
C THR A 168 7.70 12.57 -14.61
N PHE A 169 8.32 11.42 -14.40
CA PHE A 169 9.66 11.16 -14.91
C PHE A 169 9.66 11.10 -16.44
N GLY A 170 10.66 11.72 -17.08
CA GLY A 170 10.89 11.65 -18.52
C GLY A 170 11.22 12.99 -19.16
N ASP A 171 11.39 12.94 -20.48
CA ASP A 171 11.75 14.11 -21.29
C ASP A 171 10.69 15.22 -21.18
N GLY A 172 11.14 16.43 -20.87
CA GLY A 172 10.26 17.60 -20.71
C GLY A 172 9.91 17.96 -19.25
N ASN A 173 10.32 17.15 -18.27
CA ASN A 173 10.29 17.57 -16.87
C ASN A 173 11.57 18.36 -16.53
N PRO A 174 11.51 19.69 -16.37
CA PRO A 174 12.71 20.50 -16.16
C PRO A 174 13.31 20.33 -14.75
N VAL A 175 12.58 19.72 -13.81
CA VAL A 175 13.05 19.49 -12.44
C VAL A 175 13.91 18.24 -12.35
N GLY A 176 13.81 17.30 -13.32
CA GLY A 176 14.62 16.09 -13.39
C GLY A 176 14.03 14.86 -12.68
N MET A 177 13.14 15.06 -11.70
CA MET A 177 12.50 13.99 -10.93
C MET A 177 10.97 14.09 -10.99
N GLY A 178 10.26 12.95 -10.95
CA GLY A 178 8.81 12.95 -10.82
C GLY A 178 8.36 13.65 -9.53
N TYR A 179 7.39 14.56 -9.61
CA TYR A 179 6.94 15.32 -8.45
C TYR A 179 5.46 15.72 -8.45
N ILE A 180 4.94 16.03 -7.26
CA ILE A 180 3.64 16.68 -7.03
C ILE A 180 3.86 17.92 -6.16
N LEU A 181 3.41 19.08 -6.63
CA LEU A 181 3.32 20.33 -5.86
C LEU A 181 1.92 20.45 -5.26
N MET A 182 1.83 20.59 -3.94
CA MET A 182 0.55 20.65 -3.24
C MET A 182 0.60 21.48 -1.96
N ASN A 183 -0.56 21.77 -1.37
CA ASN A 183 -0.66 22.45 -0.08
C ASN A 183 0.20 21.77 1.00
N LYS A 184 0.87 22.57 1.82
CA LYS A 184 1.35 22.13 3.13
C LYS A 184 0.22 22.30 4.15
N LEU A 185 -0.27 21.20 4.70
CA LEU A 185 -1.31 21.23 5.74
C LEU A 185 -0.67 21.45 7.12
N GLN A 186 -1.39 22.16 8.01
CA GLN A 186 -0.92 22.49 9.35
C GLN A 186 -1.55 21.52 10.35
N GLY A 187 -0.89 20.40 10.59
CA GLY A 187 -1.33 19.38 11.54
C GLY A 187 -0.19 18.43 11.89
N ARG A 188 -0.45 17.55 12.85
CA ARG A 188 0.44 16.44 13.22
C ARG A 188 -0.23 15.11 12.89
N PRO A 189 0.53 14.04 12.58
CA PRO A 189 -0.02 12.70 12.46
C PRO A 189 -0.87 12.32 13.67
N LEU A 190 -1.97 11.63 13.41
CA LEU A 190 -2.88 11.14 14.44
C LEU A 190 -2.14 10.17 15.38
N ASP A 191 -2.25 10.43 16.68
CA ASP A 191 -1.94 9.47 17.72
C ASP A 191 -3.14 9.39 18.69
N LEU A 192 -3.93 8.34 18.55
CA LEU A 192 -5.12 8.13 19.39
C LEU A 192 -4.76 7.77 20.84
N HIS A 193 -3.54 7.33 21.13
CA HIS A 193 -3.15 7.00 22.50
C HIS A 193 -2.99 8.25 23.36
N GLU A 194 -2.62 9.38 22.75
CA GLU A 194 -2.50 10.68 23.44
C GLU A 194 -3.85 11.41 23.61
N ALA A 195 -4.91 10.94 22.96
CA ALA A 195 -6.19 11.63 22.92
C ALA A 195 -7.00 11.45 24.22
N THR A 196 -7.59 12.54 24.72
CA THR A 196 -8.62 12.46 25.77
C THR A 196 -9.91 11.79 25.24
N PRO A 197 -10.80 11.29 26.11
CA PRO A 197 -12.09 10.74 25.67
C PRO A 197 -12.94 11.70 24.84
N GLU A 198 -12.91 13.00 25.15
CA GLU A 198 -13.58 14.05 24.36
C GLU A 198 -12.94 14.22 22.98
N GLN A 199 -11.61 14.23 22.90
CA GLN A 199 -10.86 14.32 21.65
C GLN A 199 -11.11 13.10 20.76
N LYS A 200 -11.10 11.88 21.33
CA LYS A 200 -11.46 10.65 20.61
C LYS A 200 -12.86 10.73 20.02
N ARG A 201 -13.86 11.12 20.82
CA ARG A 201 -15.25 11.27 20.33
C ARG A 201 -15.37 12.31 19.22
N ARG A 202 -14.65 13.44 19.34
CA ARG A 202 -14.62 14.46 18.30
C ARG A 202 -14.03 13.93 17.00
N PHE A 203 -12.87 13.28 17.09
CA PHE A 203 -12.22 12.65 15.95
C PHE A 203 -13.15 11.63 15.29
N MET A 204 -13.74 10.70 16.06
CA MET A 204 -14.66 9.68 15.54
C MET A 204 -15.87 10.29 14.84
N SER A 205 -16.42 11.38 15.38
CA SER A 205 -17.53 12.10 14.74
C SER A 205 -17.13 12.67 13.38
N GLN A 206 -15.96 13.31 13.26
CA GLN A 206 -15.50 13.86 11.97
C GLN A 206 -15.13 12.74 10.99
N PHE A 207 -14.52 11.67 11.47
CA PHE A 207 -14.16 10.52 10.65
C PHE A 207 -15.41 9.78 10.12
N ALA A 208 -16.48 9.72 10.92
CA ALA A 208 -17.78 9.22 10.48
C ALA A 208 -18.36 10.06 9.33
N ASP A 209 -18.22 11.38 9.40
CA ASP A 209 -18.66 12.29 8.33
C ASP A 209 -17.83 12.09 7.05
N ILE A 210 -16.53 11.83 7.16
CA ILE A 210 -15.64 11.50 6.01
C ILE A 210 -16.05 10.18 5.36
N PHE A 211 -16.34 9.15 6.15
CA PHE A 211 -16.84 7.88 5.60
C PHE A 211 -18.19 8.05 4.91
N ALA A 212 -19.11 8.83 5.49
CA ALA A 212 -20.38 9.17 4.87
C ALA A 212 -20.18 9.90 3.53
N GLU A 213 -19.30 10.90 3.49
CA GLU A 213 -18.96 11.64 2.29
C GLU A 213 -18.41 10.72 1.20
N LEU A 214 -17.39 9.89 1.49
CA LEU A 214 -16.84 8.94 0.51
C LEU A 214 -17.89 7.94 0.00
N SER A 215 -18.83 7.52 0.85
CA SER A 215 -19.92 6.61 0.47
C SER A 215 -20.96 7.23 -0.46
N ALA A 216 -20.98 8.56 -0.59
CA ALA A 216 -21.86 9.27 -1.52
C ALA A 216 -21.34 9.28 -2.97
N HIS A 217 -20.09 8.86 -3.20
CA HIS A 217 -19.41 8.95 -4.51
C HIS A 217 -19.03 7.58 -5.08
N PRO A 218 -19.99 6.79 -5.60
CA PRO A 218 -19.71 5.50 -6.19
C PRO A 218 -19.04 5.59 -7.56
N PHE A 219 -18.23 4.59 -7.87
CA PHE A 219 -17.52 4.42 -9.13
C PHE A 219 -18.02 3.18 -9.90
N PRO A 220 -17.87 3.16 -11.23
CA PRO A 220 -18.39 2.08 -12.08
C PRO A 220 -17.52 0.82 -12.07
N THR A 221 -16.24 0.94 -11.71
CA THR A 221 -15.27 -0.16 -11.74
C THR A 221 -14.29 -0.07 -10.57
N ILE A 222 -13.61 -1.18 -10.27
CA ILE A 222 -12.46 -1.33 -9.37
C ILE A 222 -11.20 -0.95 -10.13
N GLY A 223 -10.38 -0.09 -9.55
CA GLY A 223 -9.14 0.38 -10.14
C GLY A 223 -8.64 1.68 -9.53
N CYS A 224 -7.60 2.26 -10.11
CA CYS A 224 -7.04 3.53 -9.65
C CYS A 224 -7.63 4.71 -10.43
N LEU A 225 -7.79 5.86 -9.78
CA LEU A 225 -8.35 7.04 -10.43
C LEU A 225 -7.37 7.60 -11.46
N LEU A 226 -7.88 8.07 -12.60
CA LEU A 226 -7.10 8.71 -13.67
C LEU A 226 -7.74 10.04 -14.04
N SER A 227 -6.89 11.04 -14.29
CA SER A 227 -7.31 12.32 -14.86
C SER A 227 -7.50 12.16 -16.36
N SER A 228 -8.70 12.40 -16.87
CA SER A 228 -8.92 12.53 -18.31
C SER A 228 -8.35 13.85 -18.85
N ALA A 229 -8.13 13.94 -20.17
CA ALA A 229 -7.67 15.17 -20.82
C ALA A 229 -8.61 16.37 -20.62
N SER A 230 -9.89 16.13 -20.34
CA SER A 230 -10.88 17.17 -20.02
C SER A 230 -10.96 17.52 -18.53
N GLY A 231 -10.12 16.92 -17.68
CA GLY A 231 -10.10 17.14 -16.23
C GLY A 231 -11.12 16.31 -15.44
N ASN A 232 -11.97 15.51 -16.10
CA ASN A 232 -12.88 14.59 -15.43
C ASN A 232 -12.12 13.39 -14.87
N VAL A 233 -12.59 12.88 -13.73
CA VAL A 233 -12.04 11.68 -13.09
C VAL A 233 -12.64 10.44 -13.75
N SER A 234 -11.80 9.47 -14.07
CA SER A 234 -12.18 8.14 -14.56
C SER A 234 -11.47 7.07 -13.75
N VAL A 235 -11.87 5.81 -13.87
CA VAL A 235 -11.19 4.69 -13.21
C VAL A 235 -10.39 3.92 -14.27
N GLY A 236 -9.09 3.79 -14.03
CA GLY A 236 -8.15 3.00 -14.82
C GLY A 236 -7.76 1.70 -14.14
N PRO A 237 -6.73 1.01 -14.63
CA PRO A 237 -6.24 -0.21 -13.99
C PRO A 237 -5.63 0.08 -12.61
N ILE A 238 -5.41 -0.98 -11.83
CA ILE A 238 -4.71 -0.92 -10.54
C ILE A 238 -3.21 -0.73 -10.81
N VAL A 239 -2.57 0.19 -10.09
CA VAL A 239 -1.17 0.59 -10.30
C VAL A 239 -0.23 0.15 -9.16
N THR A 240 -0.48 -1.02 -8.56
CA THR A 240 0.35 -1.58 -7.49
C THR A 240 1.28 -2.68 -8.01
N GLU A 241 2.47 -2.84 -7.40
CA GLU A 241 3.44 -3.86 -7.84
C GLU A 241 2.88 -5.29 -7.83
N THR A 242 1.99 -5.62 -6.90
CA THR A 242 1.38 -6.96 -6.81
C THR A 242 0.33 -7.24 -7.91
N THR A 243 -0.07 -6.22 -8.68
CA THR A 243 -1.07 -6.33 -9.75
C THR A 243 -0.49 -6.09 -11.14
N ILE A 244 0.84 -6.11 -11.27
CA ILE A 244 1.55 -5.80 -12.51
C ILE A 244 2.21 -7.04 -13.10
N ARG A 245 2.05 -7.21 -14.41
CA ARG A 245 2.73 -8.21 -15.24
C ARG A 245 3.63 -7.52 -16.26
N THR A 246 4.52 -8.30 -16.85
CA THR A 246 5.36 -7.86 -17.98
C THR A 246 5.20 -8.80 -19.16
N ALA A 247 4.96 -8.22 -20.33
CA ALA A 247 4.96 -8.93 -21.61
C ALA A 247 6.01 -8.30 -22.52
N GLY A 248 7.14 -8.99 -22.70
CA GLY A 248 8.30 -8.38 -23.35
C GLY A 248 8.81 -7.19 -22.53
N ASN A 249 8.95 -6.02 -23.16
CA ASN A 249 9.38 -4.77 -22.53
C ASN A 249 8.21 -3.89 -22.06
N GLN A 250 6.98 -4.40 -22.07
CA GLN A 250 5.78 -3.62 -21.69
C GLN A 250 5.28 -4.02 -20.31
N VAL A 251 4.97 -3.02 -19.51
CA VAL A 251 4.24 -3.18 -18.25
C VAL A 251 2.75 -3.32 -18.56
N ILE A 252 2.13 -4.36 -18.00
CA ILE A 252 0.69 -4.60 -18.10
C ILE A 252 0.08 -4.44 -16.73
N PHE A 253 -0.76 -3.41 -16.58
CA PHE A 253 -1.54 -3.16 -15.38
C PHE A 253 -2.86 -3.94 -15.41
N ALA A 254 -3.32 -4.39 -14.24
CA ALA A 254 -4.54 -5.19 -14.13
C ALA A 254 -5.80 -4.31 -14.06
N GLY A 255 -6.84 -4.68 -14.80
CA GLY A 255 -8.13 -3.99 -14.78
C GLY A 255 -8.25 -2.81 -15.78
N PRO A 256 -9.16 -1.86 -15.54
CA PRO A 256 -10.14 -1.80 -14.45
C PRO A 256 -11.11 -3.00 -14.46
N PHE A 257 -11.70 -3.33 -13.31
CA PHE A 257 -12.63 -4.46 -13.19
C PHE A 257 -14.05 -4.00 -12.89
N SER A 258 -15.03 -4.48 -13.65
CA SER A 258 -16.45 -4.21 -13.40
C SER A 258 -17.11 -5.21 -12.43
N SER A 259 -16.32 -6.10 -11.82
CA SER A 259 -16.80 -7.17 -10.95
C SER A 259 -15.77 -7.49 -9.87
N ALA A 260 -16.21 -7.51 -8.61
CA ALA A 260 -15.40 -7.95 -7.48
C ALA A 260 -14.89 -9.39 -7.66
N ARG A 261 -15.70 -10.27 -8.28
CA ARG A 261 -15.29 -11.65 -8.57
C ARG A 261 -14.15 -11.71 -9.57
N PHE A 262 -14.22 -10.99 -10.69
CA PHE A 262 -13.14 -10.98 -11.67
C PHE A 262 -11.88 -10.31 -11.12
N TYR A 263 -12.03 -9.24 -10.33
CA TYR A 263 -10.92 -8.62 -9.61
C TYR A 263 -10.21 -9.63 -8.70
N ARG A 264 -10.93 -10.29 -7.80
CA ARG A 264 -10.35 -11.24 -6.84
C ARG A 264 -9.76 -12.47 -7.53
N LEU A 265 -10.42 -13.02 -8.55
CA LEU A 265 -9.90 -14.11 -9.36
C LEU A 265 -8.55 -13.72 -9.99
N HIS A 266 -8.50 -12.57 -10.66
CA HIS A 266 -7.31 -12.12 -11.37
C HIS A 266 -6.13 -11.87 -10.43
N VAL A 267 -6.35 -11.23 -9.27
CA VAL A 267 -5.30 -10.99 -8.27
C VAL A 267 -4.74 -12.32 -7.76
N LEU A 268 -5.59 -13.27 -7.40
CA LEU A 268 -5.16 -14.57 -6.88
C LEU A 268 -4.41 -15.40 -7.94
N GLU A 269 -4.88 -15.41 -9.20
CA GLU A 269 -4.18 -16.08 -10.31
C GLU A 269 -2.80 -15.46 -10.56
N LEU A 270 -2.71 -14.13 -10.50
CA LEU A 270 -1.44 -13.43 -10.64
C LEU A 270 -0.48 -13.74 -9.49
N VAL A 271 -0.94 -13.75 -8.24
CA VAL A 271 -0.09 -14.12 -7.10
C VAL A 271 0.49 -15.53 -7.28
N LEU A 272 -0.30 -16.50 -7.72
CA LEU A 272 0.19 -17.84 -8.02
C LEU A 272 1.21 -17.86 -9.17
N GLU A 273 1.03 -17.02 -10.19
CA GLU A 273 2.04 -16.84 -11.23
C GLU A 273 3.36 -16.27 -10.68
N LEU A 274 3.28 -15.25 -9.83
CA LEU A 274 4.47 -14.62 -9.25
C LEU A 274 5.20 -15.54 -8.27
N ILE A 275 4.50 -16.38 -7.52
CA ILE A 275 5.10 -17.43 -6.68
C ILE A 275 5.91 -18.40 -7.54
N ARG A 276 5.32 -18.90 -8.63
CA ARG A 276 5.99 -19.84 -9.57
C ARG A 276 7.19 -19.22 -10.29
N GLN A 277 7.20 -17.90 -10.44
CA GLN A 277 8.31 -17.15 -11.04
C GLN A 277 9.35 -16.73 -10.00
N GLU A 278 9.19 -17.15 -8.73
CA GLU A 278 10.03 -16.79 -7.59
C GLU A 278 10.14 -15.27 -7.39
N GLU A 279 9.13 -14.51 -7.83
CA GLU A 279 9.12 -13.05 -7.70
C GLU A 279 8.59 -12.59 -6.33
N ILE A 280 7.86 -13.44 -5.60
CA ILE A 280 7.31 -13.19 -4.26
C ILE A 280 7.30 -14.48 -3.43
N TYR A 281 7.17 -14.35 -2.11
CA TYR A 281 7.03 -15.47 -1.16
C TYR A 281 8.15 -16.53 -1.19
N ILE A 282 9.38 -16.12 -1.51
CA ILE A 282 10.54 -17.01 -1.64
C ILE A 282 10.90 -17.78 -0.36
N ASP A 283 10.52 -17.25 0.81
CA ASP A 283 10.86 -17.83 2.11
C ASP A 283 9.97 -19.05 2.43
N ARG A 284 8.72 -19.05 1.93
CA ARG A 284 7.73 -20.12 2.12
C ARG A 284 6.84 -20.31 0.87
N PRO A 285 7.40 -20.65 -0.30
CA PRO A 285 6.68 -20.59 -1.57
C PRO A 285 5.57 -21.64 -1.65
N LEU A 286 5.80 -22.86 -1.15
CA LEU A 286 4.79 -23.91 -1.10
C LEU A 286 3.59 -23.52 -0.24
N ASP A 287 3.82 -23.01 0.97
CA ASP A 287 2.73 -22.62 1.87
C ASP A 287 1.94 -21.44 1.30
N ALA A 288 2.63 -20.47 0.71
CA ALA A 288 1.99 -19.37 -0.01
C ALA A 288 1.14 -19.88 -1.17
N TYR A 289 1.64 -20.81 -1.97
CA TYR A 289 0.89 -21.40 -3.06
C TYR A 289 -0.38 -22.09 -2.55
N LEU A 290 -0.27 -22.96 -1.54
CA LEU A 290 -1.41 -23.67 -0.94
C LEU A 290 -2.48 -22.71 -0.40
N VAL A 291 -2.07 -21.65 0.30
CA VAL A 291 -2.97 -20.60 0.82
C VAL A 291 -3.74 -19.95 -0.33
N HIS A 292 -3.05 -19.48 -1.36
CA HIS A 292 -3.69 -18.78 -2.48
C HIS A 292 -4.55 -19.70 -3.36
N ARG A 293 -4.18 -20.99 -3.49
CA ARG A 293 -5.04 -22.01 -4.11
C ARG A 293 -6.32 -22.26 -3.32
N ALA A 294 -6.22 -22.37 -1.99
CA ALA A 294 -7.39 -22.51 -1.14
C ALA A 294 -8.30 -21.27 -1.19
N LEU A 295 -7.74 -20.07 -1.28
CA LEU A 295 -8.50 -18.84 -1.50
C LEU A 295 -9.26 -18.89 -2.85
N LEU A 296 -8.62 -19.35 -3.93
CA LEU A 296 -9.29 -19.52 -5.22
C LEU A 296 -10.46 -20.53 -5.17
N ASP A 297 -10.27 -21.67 -4.51
CA ASP A 297 -11.35 -22.65 -4.34
C ASP A 297 -12.55 -22.07 -3.57
N ASN A 298 -12.30 -21.08 -2.71
CA ASN A 298 -13.29 -20.38 -1.90
C ASN A 298 -13.68 -18.99 -2.46
N LEU A 299 -13.40 -18.72 -3.75
CA LEU A 299 -13.62 -17.41 -4.38
C LEU A 299 -15.04 -16.87 -4.20
N SER A 300 -16.06 -17.73 -4.28
CA SER A 300 -17.45 -17.32 -4.10
C SER A 300 -17.72 -16.80 -2.69
N SER A 301 -17.15 -17.43 -1.66
CA SER A 301 -17.24 -16.96 -0.27
C SER A 301 -16.42 -15.69 -0.04
N LEU A 302 -15.25 -15.57 -0.67
CA LEU A 302 -14.39 -14.37 -0.57
C LEU A 302 -15.06 -13.11 -1.09
N VAL A 303 -15.81 -13.24 -2.19
CA VAL A 303 -16.54 -12.10 -2.80
C VAL A 303 -17.86 -11.84 -2.06
N GLY A 304 -18.39 -12.83 -1.36
CA GLY A 304 -19.63 -12.70 -0.59
C GLY A 304 -20.81 -12.23 -1.43
N ALA A 305 -21.66 -11.37 -0.86
CA ALA A 305 -22.80 -10.79 -1.55
C ALA A 305 -22.41 -9.73 -2.61
N ASP A 306 -21.15 -9.27 -2.63
CA ASP A 306 -20.64 -8.24 -3.55
C ASP A 306 -20.44 -8.73 -5.00
N THR A 307 -21.22 -9.75 -5.41
CA THR A 307 -21.23 -10.33 -6.76
C THR A 307 -21.77 -9.40 -7.85
N ASN A 308 -22.22 -8.20 -7.50
CA ASN A 308 -22.91 -7.31 -8.43
C ASN A 308 -21.99 -6.84 -9.56
N CYS A 309 -22.40 -7.14 -10.79
CA CYS A 309 -21.96 -6.41 -11.99
C CYS A 309 -22.74 -5.09 -12.04
N GLY A 310 -22.10 -3.96 -11.74
CA GLY A 310 -22.75 -2.64 -11.77
C GLY A 310 -22.01 -1.55 -10.98
N PRO A 311 -22.45 -0.28 -11.05
CA PRO A 311 -21.89 0.80 -10.25
C PRO A 311 -22.06 0.52 -8.76
N GLY A 312 -21.03 0.81 -7.96
CA GLY A 312 -21.05 0.48 -6.52
C GLY A 312 -19.68 0.20 -5.91
N PHE A 313 -18.59 0.69 -6.51
CA PHE A 313 -17.26 0.65 -5.93
C PHE A 313 -16.91 2.00 -5.32
N TYR A 314 -16.05 2.02 -4.31
CA TYR A 314 -15.79 3.22 -3.51
C TYR A 314 -14.31 3.39 -3.26
N LEU A 315 -13.87 4.66 -3.25
CA LEU A 315 -12.48 5.00 -3.00
C LEU A 315 -12.05 4.53 -1.60
N LYS A 316 -10.96 3.76 -1.53
CA LYS A 316 -10.31 3.32 -0.30
C LYS A 316 -8.88 3.85 -0.25
N HIS A 317 -8.49 4.33 0.93
CA HIS A 317 -7.10 4.58 1.27
C HIS A 317 -6.42 3.24 1.57
N MET A 318 -5.35 2.90 0.85
CA MET A 318 -4.74 1.56 0.92
C MET A 318 -3.71 1.39 2.05
N ASP A 319 -3.31 2.49 2.69
CA ASP A 319 -2.40 2.51 3.85
C ASP A 319 -3.10 3.15 5.06
N ASP A 320 -4.24 2.58 5.48
CA ASP A 320 -5.14 3.16 6.48
C ASP A 320 -4.69 2.92 7.95
N LYS A 321 -3.37 2.96 8.21
CA LYS A 321 -2.73 2.75 9.52
C LYS A 321 -2.70 3.97 10.46
N GLY A 322 -3.33 5.06 10.04
CA GLY A 322 -3.66 6.24 10.88
C GLY A 322 -2.69 7.42 10.80
N ASP A 323 -1.40 7.19 10.58
CA ASP A 323 -0.36 8.24 10.50
C ASP A 323 -0.53 9.21 9.31
N HIS A 324 -1.26 8.79 8.28
CA HIS A 324 -1.68 9.60 7.13
C HIS A 324 -2.82 10.59 7.46
N ILE A 325 -3.43 10.52 8.65
CA ILE A 325 -4.45 11.48 9.10
C ILE A 325 -3.78 12.56 9.93
N LEU A 326 -3.93 13.82 9.53
CA LEU A 326 -3.41 14.97 10.23
C LEU A 326 -4.49 15.60 11.10
N VAL A 327 -4.14 15.89 12.36
CA VAL A 327 -5.00 16.55 13.34
C VAL A 327 -4.34 17.80 13.92
N ASP A 328 -5.17 18.74 14.39
CA ASP A 328 -4.71 19.86 15.22
C ASP A 328 -4.63 19.50 16.72
N THR A 329 -4.36 20.48 17.58
CA THR A 329 -4.25 20.30 19.03
C THR A 329 -5.57 19.88 19.71
N GLU A 330 -6.71 20.11 19.06
CA GLU A 330 -8.03 19.71 19.55
C GLU A 330 -8.52 18.40 18.92
N PHE A 331 -7.65 17.71 18.17
CA PHE A 331 -7.98 16.52 17.40
C PHE A 331 -9.02 16.76 16.29
N ASN A 332 -9.12 18.00 15.77
CA ASN A 332 -9.86 18.23 14.54
C ASN A 332 -9.07 17.67 13.35
N ILE A 333 -9.71 16.90 12.48
CA ILE A 333 -9.07 16.43 11.24
C ILE A 333 -8.84 17.63 10.31
N VAL A 334 -7.56 17.91 10.00
CA VAL A 334 -7.15 19.01 9.13
C VAL A 334 -6.69 18.54 7.74
N GLY A 335 -6.51 17.23 7.57
CA GLY A 335 -6.07 16.65 6.31
C GLY A 335 -5.90 15.15 6.36
N ILE A 336 -6.20 14.48 5.25
CA ILE A 336 -5.80 13.11 4.94
C ILE A 336 -4.80 13.21 3.79
N ILE A 337 -3.60 12.71 4.02
CA ILE A 337 -2.49 12.74 3.08
C ILE A 337 -2.16 11.32 2.60
N ASP A 338 -1.14 11.20 1.76
CA ASP A 338 -0.59 9.93 1.29
C ASP A 338 -1.57 9.01 0.54
N TRP A 339 -2.38 9.61 -0.35
CA TRP A 339 -3.32 8.93 -1.25
C TRP A 339 -2.66 8.12 -2.38
N GLU A 340 -1.38 7.80 -2.21
CA GLU A 340 -0.64 6.90 -3.07
C GLU A 340 -1.30 5.52 -3.08
N CYS A 341 -1.41 4.89 -4.25
CA CYS A 341 -2.06 3.59 -4.46
C CYS A 341 -3.54 3.52 -4.05
N ALA A 342 -4.21 4.66 -3.76
CA ALA A 342 -5.64 4.67 -3.51
C ALA A 342 -6.41 4.09 -4.71
N GLN A 343 -7.42 3.27 -4.42
CA GLN A 343 -8.17 2.53 -5.42
C GLN A 343 -9.65 2.43 -5.05
N THR A 344 -10.49 2.24 -6.05
CA THR A 344 -11.89 1.93 -5.85
C THR A 344 -12.04 0.43 -5.60
N VAL A 345 -12.80 0.05 -4.56
CA VAL A 345 -12.98 -1.34 -4.12
C VAL A 345 -14.45 -1.61 -3.79
N PRO A 346 -14.87 -2.88 -3.59
CA PRO A 346 -16.22 -3.19 -3.12
C PRO A 346 -16.59 -2.43 -1.84
N LYS A 347 -17.88 -2.14 -1.65
CA LYS A 347 -18.36 -1.33 -0.50
C LYS A 347 -17.95 -1.92 0.84
N SER A 348 -18.05 -3.24 1.00
CA SER A 348 -17.64 -3.93 2.23
C SER A 348 -16.16 -3.72 2.55
N GLU A 349 -15.31 -3.69 1.53
CA GLU A 349 -13.87 -3.48 1.67
C GLU A 349 -13.52 -2.01 1.93
N ALA A 350 -14.21 -1.08 1.27
CA ALA A 350 -13.99 0.37 1.42
C ALA A 350 -14.38 0.90 2.80
N PHE A 351 -15.43 0.31 3.41
CA PHE A 351 -16.05 0.79 4.64
C PHE A 351 -15.96 -0.22 5.80
N ALA A 352 -15.03 -1.17 5.74
CA ALA A 352 -14.54 -1.84 6.95
C ALA A 352 -13.80 -0.83 7.84
N SER A 353 -13.66 -1.10 9.15
CA SER A 353 -12.84 -0.26 10.04
C SER A 353 -11.42 -0.10 9.47
N PRO A 354 -10.79 1.07 9.57
CA PRO A 354 -9.37 1.22 9.22
C PRO A 354 -8.46 0.38 10.12
N LEU A 355 -7.27 0.04 9.63
CA LEU A 355 -6.30 -0.76 10.40
C LEU A 355 -5.90 -0.11 11.73
N PHE A 356 -5.84 1.22 11.82
CA PHE A 356 -5.51 1.90 13.08
C PHE A 356 -6.53 1.71 14.21
N MET A 357 -7.74 1.24 13.90
CA MET A 357 -8.76 0.95 14.91
C MET A 357 -8.66 -0.46 15.48
N LEU A 358 -7.84 -1.34 14.88
CA LEU A 358 -7.76 -2.72 15.31
C LEU A 358 -6.88 -2.87 16.55
N ASP A 359 -7.24 -3.79 17.43
CA ASP A 359 -6.29 -4.31 18.41
C ASP A 359 -5.33 -5.26 17.69
N VAL A 360 -4.07 -4.84 17.52
CA VAL A 360 -3.06 -5.58 16.77
C VAL A 360 -2.81 -6.94 17.40
N SER A 361 -2.68 -7.01 18.73
CA SER A 361 -2.37 -8.26 19.43
C SER A 361 -3.50 -9.28 19.28
N GLU A 362 -4.74 -8.84 19.50
CA GLU A 362 -5.93 -9.70 19.33
C GLU A 362 -6.14 -10.07 17.86
N TYR A 363 -5.84 -9.17 16.94
CA TYR A 363 -5.91 -9.47 15.51
C TYR A 363 -4.97 -10.62 15.15
N TYR A 364 -3.69 -10.56 15.51
CA TYR A 364 -2.74 -11.63 15.18
C TYR A 364 -2.93 -12.92 15.98
N SER A 365 -3.54 -12.86 17.16
CA SER A 365 -3.97 -14.05 17.92
C SER A 365 -5.09 -14.84 17.23
N GLY A 366 -5.68 -14.29 16.16
CA GLY A 366 -6.79 -14.90 15.43
C GLY A 366 -8.16 -14.56 16.02
N ASN A 367 -8.25 -13.57 16.92
CA ASN A 367 -9.51 -13.09 17.49
C ASN A 367 -10.26 -12.20 16.48
N ASN A 368 -11.58 -12.36 16.41
CA ASN A 368 -12.45 -11.59 15.52
C ASN A 368 -13.28 -10.54 16.26
N SER A 369 -13.20 -10.46 17.58
CA SER A 369 -13.85 -9.43 18.37
C SER A 369 -13.49 -8.03 17.89
N LEU A 370 -14.42 -7.10 18.07
CA LEU A 370 -14.20 -5.69 17.82
C LEU A 370 -13.37 -5.10 18.95
N SER A 371 -12.50 -4.14 18.64
CA SER A 371 -11.82 -3.35 19.66
C SER A 371 -12.75 -2.29 20.25
N ASP A 372 -12.42 -1.76 21.42
CA ASP A 372 -13.12 -0.60 22.02
C ASP A 372 -13.17 0.60 21.06
N THR A 373 -12.16 0.75 20.20
CA THR A 373 -12.07 1.84 19.22
C THR A 373 -13.06 1.62 18.07
N GLU A 374 -13.21 0.38 17.61
CA GLU A 374 -14.21 -0.01 16.61
C GLU A 374 -15.62 0.15 17.16
N GLU A 375 -15.87 -0.29 18.40
CA GLU A 375 -17.17 -0.15 19.07
C GLU A 375 -17.58 1.32 19.21
N LEU A 376 -16.67 2.18 19.68
CA LEU A 376 -16.91 3.62 19.76
C LEU A 376 -17.24 4.23 18.39
N PHE A 377 -16.56 3.77 17.34
CA PHE A 377 -16.80 4.25 15.98
C PHE A 377 -18.16 3.80 15.43
N ILE A 378 -18.54 2.54 15.67
CA ILE A 378 -19.87 1.99 15.34
C ILE A 378 -20.97 2.77 16.04
N GLU A 379 -20.84 3.01 17.36
CA GLU A 379 -21.80 3.81 18.13
C GLU A 379 -21.94 5.22 17.55
N THR A 380 -20.83 5.84 17.16
CA THR A 380 -20.82 7.17 16.56
C THR A 380 -21.57 7.20 15.23
N LEU A 381 -21.34 6.22 14.36
CA LEU A 381 -22.06 6.06 13.09
C LEU A 381 -23.57 5.88 13.33
N GLN A 382 -23.95 5.07 14.32
CA GLN A 382 -25.35 4.84 14.68
C GLN A 382 -26.02 6.12 15.20
N GLN A 383 -25.35 6.87 16.08
CA GLN A 383 -25.85 8.15 16.60
C GLN A 383 -26.08 9.16 15.46
N LYS A 384 -25.20 9.16 14.45
CA LYS A 384 -25.33 9.98 13.23
C LYS A 384 -26.29 9.42 12.17
N GLN A 385 -26.96 8.30 12.44
CA GLN A 385 -27.90 7.62 11.53
C GLN A 385 -27.26 7.03 10.26
N TYR A 386 -25.94 6.79 10.26
CA TYR A 386 -25.23 6.10 9.19
C TYR A 386 -25.26 4.58 9.40
N LEU A 387 -26.47 4.01 9.45
CA LEU A 387 -26.71 2.62 9.87
C LEU A 387 -26.05 1.57 8.98
N GLU A 388 -26.00 1.80 7.66
CA GLU A 388 -25.34 0.89 6.73
C GLU A 388 -23.82 0.86 6.96
N LEU A 389 -23.20 2.04 7.13
CA LEU A 389 -21.77 2.13 7.45
C LEU A 389 -21.46 1.48 8.80
N ALA A 390 -22.31 1.68 9.81
CA ALA A 390 -22.17 1.01 11.10
C ALA A 390 -22.16 -0.52 10.93
N ALA A 391 -23.05 -1.07 10.11
CA ALA A 391 -23.08 -2.50 9.82
C ALA A 391 -21.82 -2.98 9.08
N LEU A 392 -21.35 -2.22 8.07
CA LEU A 392 -20.13 -2.57 7.32
C LEU A 392 -18.90 -2.61 8.23
N VAL A 393 -18.79 -1.69 9.19
CA VAL A 393 -17.73 -1.71 10.21
C VAL A 393 -17.91 -2.89 11.16
N SER A 394 -19.11 -3.13 11.69
CA SER A 394 -19.39 -4.24 12.64
C SER A 394 -19.05 -5.61 12.07
N PHE A 395 -19.23 -5.81 10.77
CA PHE A 395 -18.97 -7.08 10.09
C PHE A 395 -17.70 -7.05 9.21
N GLY A 396 -16.91 -5.98 9.33
CA GLY A 396 -15.76 -5.71 8.46
C GLY A 396 -14.54 -6.61 8.71
N ARG A 397 -14.49 -7.33 9.84
CA ARG A 397 -13.35 -8.18 10.24
C ARG A 397 -12.91 -9.15 9.13
N VAL A 398 -13.88 -9.74 8.43
CA VAL A 398 -13.59 -10.66 7.30
C VAL A 398 -12.80 -9.95 6.19
N GLN A 399 -13.05 -8.67 5.93
CA GLN A 399 -12.36 -7.92 4.88
C GLN A 399 -10.89 -7.66 5.24
N HIS A 400 -10.59 -7.40 6.52
CA HIS A 400 -9.19 -7.31 6.98
C HIS A 400 -8.47 -8.63 6.78
N ARG A 401 -9.12 -9.75 7.15
CA ARG A 401 -8.55 -11.09 7.02
C ARG A 401 -8.30 -11.46 5.56
N ILE A 402 -9.24 -11.15 4.66
CA ILE A 402 -9.09 -11.33 3.22
C ILE A 402 -7.91 -10.50 2.71
N MET A 403 -7.84 -9.20 3.05
CA MET A 403 -6.75 -8.34 2.60
C MET A 403 -5.38 -8.86 3.06
N HIS A 404 -5.29 -9.27 4.33
CA HIS A 404 -4.07 -9.84 4.90
C HIS A 404 -3.69 -11.15 4.20
N CYS A 405 -4.62 -12.07 3.97
CA CYS A 405 -4.28 -13.36 3.36
C CYS A 405 -3.99 -13.28 1.85
N VAL A 406 -4.46 -12.23 1.16
CA VAL A 406 -4.22 -12.03 -0.28
C VAL A 406 -2.91 -11.30 -0.56
N ASN A 407 -2.51 -10.36 0.29
CA ASN A 407 -1.35 -9.47 0.04
C ASN A 407 -0.33 -9.42 1.19
N GLY A 408 -0.59 -10.09 2.31
CA GLY A 408 0.24 -10.03 3.51
C GLY A 408 1.48 -10.90 3.45
N ALA A 409 2.30 -10.78 4.49
CA ALA A 409 3.58 -11.45 4.62
C ALA A 409 3.40 -12.84 5.29
N LEU A 410 3.80 -13.92 4.60
CA LEU A 410 3.65 -15.30 5.09
C LEU A 410 4.77 -15.75 6.04
N ASP A 411 5.85 -14.97 6.13
CA ASP A 411 6.97 -15.17 7.04
C ASP A 411 6.64 -14.74 8.48
N ASP A 412 5.52 -14.05 8.71
CA ASP A 412 5.01 -13.75 10.03
C ASP A 412 4.67 -15.06 10.79
N PRO A 413 5.26 -15.30 11.98
CA PRO A 413 4.95 -16.46 12.81
C PRO A 413 3.47 -16.60 13.19
N GLU A 414 2.72 -15.51 13.21
CA GLU A 414 1.30 -15.45 13.59
C GLU A 414 0.37 -15.58 12.37
N PHE A 415 0.91 -15.53 11.13
CA PHE A 415 0.13 -15.72 9.90
C PHE A 415 -0.79 -16.96 9.91
N PRO A 416 -0.34 -18.14 10.41
CA PRO A 416 -1.20 -19.32 10.50
C PRO A 416 -2.51 -19.08 11.26
N ASN A 417 -2.49 -18.28 12.32
CA ASN A 417 -3.70 -17.94 13.09
C ASN A 417 -4.64 -17.06 12.25
N VAL A 418 -4.08 -16.05 11.58
CA VAL A 418 -4.83 -15.13 10.72
C VAL A 418 -5.55 -15.88 9.59
N PHE A 419 -4.84 -16.78 8.91
CA PHE A 419 -5.37 -17.56 7.81
C PHE A 419 -6.39 -18.61 8.26
N MET A 420 -6.11 -19.37 9.32
CA MET A 420 -7.07 -20.36 9.84
C MET A 420 -8.37 -19.69 10.31
N THR A 421 -8.28 -18.50 10.90
CA THR A 421 -9.46 -17.71 11.26
C THR A 421 -10.24 -17.23 10.03
N LEU A 422 -9.57 -16.81 8.95
CA LEU A 422 -10.26 -16.50 7.68
C LEU A 422 -11.02 -17.72 7.15
N LEU A 423 -10.38 -18.88 7.09
CA LEU A 423 -11.04 -20.09 6.61
C LEU A 423 -12.29 -20.44 7.41
N ARG A 424 -12.25 -20.30 8.74
CA ARG A 424 -13.44 -20.49 9.60
C ARG A 424 -14.56 -19.53 9.23
N LEU A 425 -14.26 -18.26 8.98
CA LEU A 425 -15.24 -17.26 8.55
C LEU A 425 -15.85 -17.59 7.18
N LEU A 426 -15.05 -18.09 6.23
CA LEU A 426 -15.51 -18.38 4.87
C LEU A 426 -16.31 -19.69 4.75
N LEU A 427 -15.93 -20.71 5.53
CA LEU A 427 -16.53 -22.04 5.47
C LEU A 427 -17.70 -22.20 6.45
N GLY A 428 -17.71 -21.41 7.53
CA GLY A 428 -18.59 -21.58 8.68
C GLY A 428 -18.09 -22.67 9.65
N GLU A 429 -18.32 -22.48 10.94
CA GLU A 429 -17.78 -23.35 12.01
C GLU A 429 -18.16 -24.83 11.85
N SER A 430 -19.37 -25.12 11.35
CA SER A 430 -19.87 -26.48 11.16
C SER A 430 -19.21 -27.25 10.01
N ASN A 431 -18.57 -26.55 9.07
CA ASN A 431 -17.95 -27.16 7.89
C ASN A 431 -16.42 -27.26 8.03
N MET A 432 -15.84 -26.71 9.10
CA MET A 432 -14.41 -26.82 9.38
C MET A 432 -14.12 -28.13 10.12
N VAL A 433 -13.50 -29.07 9.39
CA VAL A 433 -13.05 -30.35 9.94
C VAL A 433 -11.66 -30.25 10.58
N MET A 434 -10.91 -29.19 10.28
CA MET A 434 -9.50 -29.00 10.66
C MET A 434 -9.37 -27.83 11.64
N ASP A 435 -8.72 -28.06 12.77
CA ASP A 435 -8.61 -27.12 13.89
C ASP A 435 -7.29 -26.34 13.92
N SER A 436 -6.31 -26.77 13.13
CA SER A 436 -4.91 -26.32 13.20
C SER A 436 -4.30 -26.12 11.82
N TRP A 437 -3.30 -25.24 11.73
CA TRP A 437 -2.53 -25.01 10.52
C TRP A 437 -1.88 -26.29 9.99
N ASP A 438 -1.24 -27.09 10.85
CA ASP A 438 -0.53 -28.29 10.42
C ASP A 438 -1.48 -29.34 9.81
N SER A 439 -2.67 -29.54 10.42
CA SER A 439 -3.69 -30.42 9.85
C SER A 439 -4.22 -29.90 8.52
N TRP A 440 -4.51 -28.59 8.43
CA TRP A 440 -4.94 -27.95 7.19
C TRP A 440 -3.90 -28.04 6.08
N ARG A 441 -2.63 -27.82 6.42
CA ARG A 441 -1.51 -27.90 5.49
C ARG A 441 -1.33 -29.33 4.97
N ALA A 442 -1.40 -30.32 5.84
CA ALA A 442 -1.31 -31.73 5.46
C ALA A 442 -2.47 -32.16 4.55
N ASP A 443 -3.71 -31.75 4.87
CA ASP A 443 -4.88 -32.00 4.02
C ASP A 443 -4.76 -31.28 2.67
N SER A 444 -4.29 -30.04 2.66
CA SER A 444 -4.11 -29.25 1.43
C SER A 444 -3.07 -29.89 0.51
N LEU A 445 -1.97 -30.40 1.06
CA LEU A 445 -0.99 -31.18 0.28
C LEU A 445 -1.59 -32.45 -0.31
N ALA A 446 -2.43 -33.16 0.45
CA ALA A 446 -3.12 -34.34 -0.06
C ALA A 446 -4.17 -33.98 -1.13
N ARG A 447 -4.86 -32.86 -0.96
CA ARG A 447 -5.89 -32.36 -1.88
C ARG A 447 -5.32 -31.92 -3.22
N TYR A 448 -4.17 -31.24 -3.18
CA TYR A 448 -3.50 -30.69 -4.36
C TYR A 448 -2.32 -31.56 -4.82
N CYS A 449 -2.29 -32.85 -4.48
CA CYS A 449 -1.18 -33.74 -4.81
C CYS A 449 -0.96 -33.93 -6.32
N GLU A 450 -2.02 -33.78 -7.12
CA GLU A 450 -1.99 -33.86 -8.59
C GLU A 450 -1.77 -32.47 -9.24
N ASP A 451 -1.65 -31.39 -8.46
CA ASP A 451 -1.31 -30.07 -8.98
C ASP A 451 0.20 -30.05 -9.30
N PRO A 452 0.60 -29.87 -10.58
CA PRO A 452 2.00 -29.92 -10.98
C PRO A 452 2.84 -28.83 -10.33
N ASP A 453 2.24 -27.67 -10.02
CA ASP A 453 2.95 -26.56 -9.38
C ASP A 453 3.23 -26.87 -7.90
N VAL A 454 2.30 -27.57 -7.21
CA VAL A 454 2.56 -28.08 -5.85
C VAL A 454 3.69 -29.10 -5.86
N HIS A 455 3.72 -30.00 -6.83
CA HIS A 455 4.80 -30.99 -6.95
C HIS A 455 6.17 -30.33 -7.20
N ALA A 456 6.23 -29.33 -8.08
CA ALA A 456 7.44 -28.57 -8.36
C ALA A 456 7.97 -27.87 -7.09
N LEU A 457 7.10 -27.13 -6.39
CA LEU A 457 7.46 -26.40 -5.18
C LEU A 457 7.77 -27.31 -3.98
N PHE A 458 7.26 -28.54 -3.97
CA PHE A 458 7.56 -29.52 -2.91
C PHE A 458 8.92 -30.19 -3.08
N LEU A 459 9.36 -30.40 -4.33
CA LEU A 459 10.64 -31.06 -4.64
C LEU A 459 11.83 -30.10 -4.65
N GLU A 460 11.59 -28.80 -4.76
CA GLU A 460 12.62 -27.78 -4.56
C GLU A 460 12.90 -27.64 -3.06
N PRO A 461 14.12 -27.97 -2.59
CA PRO A 461 14.44 -27.82 -1.18
C PRO A 461 14.45 -26.32 -0.85
N GLY A 462 13.42 -25.86 -0.13
CA GLY A 462 13.48 -24.58 0.59
C GLY A 462 14.72 -24.54 1.48
N PRO A 463 15.30 -23.35 1.75
CA PRO A 463 16.48 -23.24 2.59
C PRO A 463 16.22 -23.93 3.94
N ALA A 464 17.09 -24.86 4.31
CA ALA A 464 17.05 -25.49 5.63
C ALA A 464 17.26 -24.40 6.69
N ASN A 465 16.31 -24.33 7.64
CA ASN A 465 16.31 -23.44 8.80
C ASN A 465 17.65 -23.31 9.51
#